data_AF-A0A940VWY9-F1
#
_entry.id   AF-A0A940VWY9-F1
#
_cell.length_a   1.000
_cell.length_b   1.000
_cell.length_c   1.000
_cell.angle_alpha   90.00
_cell.angle_beta   90.00
_cell.angle_gamma   90.00
#
_symmetry.space_group_name_H-M   'P 1'
#
loop_
_entity.id
_entity.type
_entity.pdbx_description
1 polymer ?
#
loop_
_entity_poly.entity_id
_entity_poly.type
_entity_poly.pdbx_seq_one_letter_code
_entity_poly.pdbx_strand_id
1 'polypeptide(L)'
;MRKAFLTMICLAISCTTAQAGEIYGTVKESGKPIKAGTKVEVKCAKGSYSAETDKLGSYRLFVPEQGKCTLSIKSSDGSPQMTVNSFEDSARYNLVLEKKDGKSSLRSE
;
A
#
# COMPACT_ATOMS: atom_id res chain seq x y z
N MET A 1 47.10 -13.40 25.00
CA MET A 1 45.64 -13.69 24.91
C MET A 1 44.80 -12.40 25.00
N ARG A 2 44.97 -11.45 24.06
CA ARG A 2 44.21 -10.17 24.06
C ARG A 2 43.75 -9.71 22.66
N LYS A 3 44.12 -10.44 21.60
CA LYS A 3 43.80 -10.09 20.20
C LYS A 3 42.62 -10.87 19.62
N ALA A 4 42.18 -11.94 20.28
CA ALA A 4 41.03 -12.75 19.83
C ALA A 4 39.67 -12.17 20.27
N PHE A 5 39.66 -11.18 21.16
CA PHE A 5 38.41 -10.62 21.69
C PHE A 5 37.83 -9.49 20.82
N LEU A 6 38.66 -8.85 19.97
CA LEU A 6 38.19 -7.75 19.11
C LEU A 6 37.47 -8.24 17.85
N THR A 7 37.71 -9.47 17.39
CA THR A 7 37.10 -10.00 16.16
C THR A 7 35.70 -10.57 16.37
N MET A 8 35.28 -10.80 17.63
CA MET A 8 33.98 -11.38 17.97
C MET A 8 32.86 -10.34 18.24
N ILE A 9 33.17 -9.04 18.10
CA ILE A 9 32.23 -7.94 18.35
C ILE A 9 31.56 -7.41 17.06
N CYS A 10 32.09 -7.73 15.88
CA CYS A 10 31.52 -7.26 14.61
C CYS A 10 30.39 -8.14 14.04
N LEU A 11 30.06 -9.27 14.68
CA LEU A 11 29.01 -10.20 14.24
C LEU A 11 27.69 -10.05 15.02
N ALA A 12 27.46 -8.89 15.62
CA ALA A 12 26.14 -8.49 16.13
C ALA A 12 25.48 -7.53 15.12
N ILE A 13 25.52 -7.88 13.83
CA ILE A 13 24.74 -7.20 12.79
C ILE A 13 23.29 -7.52 13.12
N SER A 14 22.64 -6.59 13.81
CA SER A 14 21.23 -6.60 14.13
C SER A 14 20.45 -6.84 12.84
N CYS A 15 19.90 -8.05 12.73
CA CYS A 15 18.92 -8.41 11.72
C CYS A 15 17.64 -7.63 12.07
N THR A 16 17.61 -6.34 11.70
CA THR A 16 16.37 -5.57 11.69
C THR A 16 15.46 -6.25 10.68
N THR A 17 14.49 -7.01 11.17
CA THR A 17 13.40 -7.52 10.37
C THR A 17 12.69 -6.31 9.78
N ALA A 18 12.91 -6.05 8.49
CA ALA A 18 12.14 -5.07 7.75
C ALA A 18 10.71 -5.61 7.60
N GLN A 19 9.90 -5.46 8.65
CA GLN A 19 8.48 -5.77 8.62
C GLN A 19 7.75 -4.61 7.95
N ALA A 20 7.52 -4.76 6.64
CA ALA A 20 6.58 -3.93 5.92
C ALA A 20 5.28 -4.70 5.77
N GLY A 21 4.21 -4.15 6.34
CA GLY A 21 2.86 -4.67 6.11
C GLY A 21 2.49 -4.55 4.64
N GLU A 22 1.67 -5.48 4.17
CA GLU A 22 1.18 -5.46 2.80
C GLU A 22 -0.21 -4.82 2.76
N ILE A 23 -0.42 -3.82 1.91
CA ILE A 23 -1.76 -3.34 1.56
C ILE A 23 -2.10 -3.89 0.18
N TYR A 24 -3.21 -4.63 0.10
CA TYR A 24 -3.62 -5.31 -1.13
C TYR A 24 -5.13 -5.37 -1.29
N GLY A 25 -5.60 -5.66 -2.51
CA GLY A 25 -7.02 -5.89 -2.78
C GLY A 25 -7.34 -5.72 -4.25
N THR A 26 -8.63 -5.51 -4.55
CA THR A 26 -9.10 -5.26 -5.92
C THR A 26 -9.76 -3.90 -6.04
N VAL A 27 -9.74 -3.31 -7.23
CA VAL A 27 -10.49 -2.10 -7.57
C VAL A 27 -11.51 -2.43 -8.65
N LYS A 28 -12.77 -2.10 -8.40
CA LYS A 28 -13.86 -2.21 -9.38
C LYS A 28 -14.41 -0.85 -9.74
N GLU A 29 -14.78 -0.68 -11.00
CA GLU A 29 -15.55 0.45 -11.51
C GLU A 29 -16.79 -0.11 -12.23
N SER A 30 -17.99 0.37 -11.87
CA SER A 30 -19.26 -0.10 -12.45
C SER A 30 -19.43 -1.63 -12.43
N GLY A 31 -19.02 -2.27 -11.33
CA GLY A 31 -19.13 -3.73 -11.14
C GLY A 31 -18.12 -4.58 -11.89
N LYS A 32 -17.19 -3.96 -12.63
CA LYS A 32 -16.12 -4.66 -13.37
C LYS A 32 -14.75 -4.30 -12.80
N PRO A 33 -13.72 -5.16 -12.95
CA PRO A 33 -12.35 -4.77 -12.66
C PRO A 33 -11.98 -3.46 -13.35
N ILE A 34 -11.30 -2.57 -12.63
CA ILE A 34 -10.75 -1.36 -13.25
C ILE A 34 -9.66 -1.73 -14.26
N LYS A 35 -9.36 -0.80 -15.18
CA LYS A 35 -8.32 -0.97 -16.19
C LYS A 35 -6.97 -1.31 -15.53
N ALA A 36 -6.22 -2.26 -16.12
CA ALA A 36 -4.83 -2.54 -15.75
C ALA A 36 -3.94 -1.29 -15.93
N GLY A 37 -2.92 -1.16 -15.09
CA GLY A 37 -2.05 0.01 -15.07
C GLY A 37 -2.65 1.20 -14.31
N THR A 38 -3.78 1.04 -13.65
CA THR A 38 -4.35 2.13 -12.83
C THR A 38 -3.51 2.28 -11.56
N LYS A 39 -2.97 3.48 -11.34
CA LYS A 39 -2.12 3.75 -10.17
C LYS A 39 -2.96 3.83 -8.89
N VAL A 40 -2.60 3.00 -7.92
CA VAL A 40 -3.04 3.06 -6.53
C VAL A 40 -1.89 3.62 -5.70
N GLU A 41 -2.15 4.68 -4.93
CA GLU A 41 -1.14 5.35 -4.10
C GLU A 41 -1.62 5.40 -2.65
N VAL A 42 -0.73 5.00 -1.73
CA VAL A 42 -0.94 5.05 -0.29
C VAL A 42 0.08 6.01 0.31
N LYS A 43 -0.44 7.12 0.85
CA LYS A 43 0.36 8.13 1.55
C LYS A 43 0.18 7.99 3.05
N CYS A 44 1.27 7.75 3.75
CA CYS A 44 1.34 7.63 5.20
C CYS A 44 2.17 8.80 5.77
N ALA A 45 2.52 8.75 7.05
CA ALA A 45 3.25 9.84 7.71
C ALA A 45 4.70 9.97 7.22
N LYS A 46 5.39 8.85 6.98
CA LYS A 46 6.82 8.82 6.64
C LYS A 46 7.09 8.63 5.15
N GLY A 47 6.12 8.15 4.38
CA GLY A 47 6.30 7.90 2.95
C GLY A 47 5.04 7.87 2.11
N SER A 48 5.25 7.80 0.80
CA SER A 48 4.22 7.49 -0.20
C SER A 48 4.66 6.24 -0.98
N TYR A 49 3.72 5.33 -1.16
CA TYR A 49 3.94 4.01 -1.76
C TYR A 49 2.89 3.82 -2.86
N SER A 50 3.27 3.18 -3.96
CA SER A 50 2.33 2.99 -5.06
C SER A 50 2.51 1.66 -5.77
N ALA A 51 1.41 1.18 -6.33
CA ALA A 51 1.36 0.05 -7.23
C ALA A 51 0.42 0.34 -8.40
N GLU A 52 0.48 -0.50 -9.41
CA GLU A 52 -0.45 -0.49 -10.53
C GLU A 52 -1.36 -1.72 -10.47
N THR A 53 -2.61 -1.56 -10.92
CA THR A 53 -3.55 -2.68 -11.00
C THR A 53 -3.18 -3.66 -12.11
N ASP A 54 -3.41 -4.95 -11.87
CA ASP A 54 -3.29 -5.99 -12.89
C ASP A 54 -4.55 -6.08 -13.79
N LYS A 55 -4.60 -7.10 -14.67
CA LYS A 55 -5.72 -7.35 -15.59
C LYS A 55 -7.04 -7.71 -14.89
N LEU A 56 -6.98 -8.11 -13.62
CA LEU A 56 -8.13 -8.43 -12.77
C LEU A 56 -8.47 -7.28 -11.81
N GLY A 57 -7.82 -6.12 -11.97
CA GLY A 57 -8.01 -4.96 -11.10
C GLY A 57 -7.34 -5.12 -9.74
N SER A 58 -6.51 -6.13 -9.54
CA SER A 58 -5.83 -6.40 -8.27
C SER A 58 -4.62 -5.48 -8.10
N TYR A 59 -4.36 -5.03 -6.89
CA TYR A 59 -3.18 -4.25 -6.53
C TYR A 59 -2.56 -4.79 -5.24
N ARG A 60 -1.26 -4.54 -5.09
CA ARG A 60 -0.48 -4.90 -3.91
C ARG A 60 0.71 -3.96 -3.76
N LEU A 61 0.90 -3.41 -2.57
CA LEU A 61 2.06 -2.59 -2.21
C LEU A 61 2.51 -2.84 -0.77
N PHE A 62 3.79 -2.64 -0.50
CA PHE A 62 4.38 -2.76 0.83
C PHE A 62 4.46 -1.39 1.50
N VAL A 63 4.02 -1.31 2.75
CA VAL A 63 4.06 -0.11 3.58
C VAL A 63 4.91 -0.42 4.83
N PRO A 64 6.16 0.09 4.93
CA PRO A 64 7.08 -0.15 6.04
C PRO A 64 6.69 0.55 7.35
N GLU A 65 5.57 1.25 7.39
CA GLU A 65 5.08 1.96 8.55
C GLU A 65 3.66 1.52 8.91
N GLN A 66 3.34 1.54 10.20
CA GLN A 66 2.01 1.20 10.72
C GLN A 66 1.22 2.47 11.03
N GLY A 67 -0.10 2.35 11.02
CA GLY A 67 -1.02 3.42 11.39
C GLY A 67 -1.83 3.98 10.23
N LYS A 68 -2.40 5.17 10.45
CA LYS A 68 -3.36 5.80 9.52
C LYS A 68 -2.66 6.31 8.26
N CYS A 69 -3.19 5.92 7.11
CA CYS A 69 -2.74 6.35 5.79
C CYS A 69 -3.92 6.82 4.93
N THR A 70 -3.61 7.46 3.81
CA THR A 70 -4.58 7.87 2.78
C THR A 70 -4.32 7.08 1.51
N LEU A 71 -5.30 6.29 1.09
CA LEU A 71 -5.28 5.58 -0.19
C LEU A 71 -5.98 6.44 -1.24
N SER A 72 -5.39 6.55 -2.42
CA SER A 72 -5.97 7.25 -3.57
C SER A 72 -5.81 6.44 -4.86
N ILE A 73 -6.72 6.64 -5.79
CA ILE A 73 -6.67 6.05 -7.13
C ILE A 73 -6.62 7.17 -8.15
N LYS A 74 -5.69 7.10 -9.11
CA LYS A 74 -5.66 8.07 -10.21
C LYS A 74 -6.77 7.75 -11.21
N SER A 75 -7.79 8.61 -11.30
CA SER A 75 -8.85 8.52 -12.32
C SER A 75 -8.78 9.70 -13.29
N SER A 76 -9.53 9.62 -14.39
CA SER A 76 -9.64 10.74 -15.36
C SER A 76 -10.25 11.99 -14.74
N ASP A 77 -11.10 11.82 -13.73
CA ASP A 77 -11.95 12.86 -13.16
C ASP A 77 -11.45 13.31 -11.77
N GLY A 78 -10.21 12.93 -11.42
CA GLY A 78 -9.54 13.34 -10.18
C GLY A 78 -8.75 12.22 -9.50
N SER A 79 -8.49 12.40 -8.21
CA SER A 79 -7.81 11.43 -7.35
C SER A 79 -8.69 11.12 -6.13
N PRO A 80 -9.79 10.35 -6.29
CA PRO A 80 -10.63 9.95 -5.18
C PRO A 80 -9.79 9.21 -4.13
N GLN A 81 -10.05 9.53 -2.86
CA GLN A 81 -9.24 9.10 -1.74
C GLN A 81 -10.09 8.59 -0.58
N MET A 82 -9.55 7.68 0.22
CA MET A 82 -10.13 7.24 1.48
C MET A 82 -9.05 6.99 2.54
N THR A 83 -9.46 6.98 3.80
CA THR A 83 -8.57 6.57 4.90
C THR A 83 -8.44 5.04 4.90
N VAL A 84 -7.20 4.57 5.06
CA VAL A 84 -6.87 3.16 5.32
C VAL A 84 -5.89 3.08 6.48
N ASN A 85 -5.69 1.89 7.03
CA ASN A 85 -4.68 1.64 8.06
C ASN A 85 -3.66 0.62 7.55
N SER A 86 -2.39 0.90 7.82
CA SER A 86 -1.30 -0.06 7.64
C SER A 86 -1.04 -0.77 8.97
N PHE A 87 -0.78 -2.07 8.90
CA PHE A 87 -0.49 -2.92 10.05
C PHE A 87 0.85 -3.62 9.85
N GLU A 88 1.30 -4.36 10.86
CA GLU A 88 2.45 -5.26 10.70
C GLU A 88 2.15 -6.39 9.71
N ASP A 89 0.93 -6.93 9.79
CA ASP A 89 0.40 -7.95 8.89
C ASP A 89 -0.30 -7.35 7.67
N SER A 90 -0.60 -8.21 6.69
CA SER A 90 -1.29 -7.80 5.47
C SER A 90 -2.72 -7.28 5.74
N ALA A 91 -3.06 -6.14 5.15
CA ALA A 91 -4.36 -5.51 5.20
C ALA A 91 -5.05 -5.55 3.83
N ARG A 92 -6.26 -6.14 3.78
CA ARG A 92 -7.04 -6.22 2.54
C ARG A 92 -8.03 -5.06 2.43
N TYR A 93 -7.98 -4.35 1.30
CA TYR A 93 -8.92 -3.31 0.93
C TYR A 93 -9.45 -3.54 -0.49
N ASN A 94 -10.65 -4.12 -0.59
CA ASN A 94 -11.38 -4.15 -1.85
C ASN A 94 -12.12 -2.83 -2.02
N LEU A 95 -12.03 -2.25 -3.21
CA LEU A 95 -12.39 -0.87 -3.48
C LEU A 95 -13.40 -0.81 -4.62
N VAL A 96 -14.38 0.07 -4.47
CA VAL A 96 -15.30 0.46 -5.54
C VAL A 96 -15.07 1.92 -5.86
N LEU A 97 -14.71 2.19 -7.11
CA LEU A 97 -14.69 3.52 -7.71
C LEU A 97 -16.11 3.82 -8.21
N GLU A 98 -16.75 4.78 -7.55
CA GLU A 98 -18.08 5.26 -7.91
C GLU A 98 -17.98 6.60 -8.63
N LYS A 99 -18.81 6.76 -9.66
CA LYS A 99 -18.99 8.02 -10.38
C LYS A 99 -20.41 8.49 -10.16
N LYS A 100 -20.57 9.65 -9.53
CA LYS A 100 -21.87 10.29 -9.31
C LYS A 100 -21.77 11.76 -9.68
N ASP A 101 -22.65 12.20 -10.58
CA ASP A 101 -22.75 13.61 -10.99
C ASP A 101 -21.41 14.20 -11.48
N GLY A 102 -20.61 13.39 -12.22
CA GLY A 102 -19.29 13.79 -12.72
C GLY A 102 -18.18 13.81 -11.66
N LYS A 103 -18.47 13.43 -10.41
CA LYS A 103 -17.50 13.34 -9.32
C LYS A 103 -17.17 11.88 -9.01
N SER A 104 -15.88 11.59 -8.92
CA SER A 104 -15.38 10.28 -8.48
C SER A 104 -15.31 10.20 -6.95
N SER A 105 -15.75 9.08 -6.38
CA SER A 105 -15.57 8.75 -4.97
C SER A 105 -15.08 7.31 -4.80
N LEU A 106 -14.33 7.07 -3.72
CA LEU A 106 -13.82 5.76 -3.37
C LEU A 106 -14.52 5.25 -2.11
N ARG A 107 -14.89 3.98 -2.11
CA ARG A 107 -15.37 3.27 -0.93
C ARG A 107 -14.79 1.87 -0.86
N SER A 108 -14.83 1.28 0.32
CA SER A 108 -14.63 -0.16 0.46
C SER A 108 -15.81 -0.93 -0.13
N GLU A 109 -15.52 -2.09 -0.73
CA GLU A 109 -16.53 -3.08 -1.14
C GLU A 109 -17.12 -3.81 0.07
#